data_AF-A0A535NF06-F1
#
_entry.id   AF-A0A535NF06-F1
#
_cell.length_a   1.000
_cell.length_b   1.000
_cell.length_c   1.000
_cell.angle_alpha   90.00
_cell.angle_beta   90.00
_cell.angle_gamma   90.00
#
_symmetry.space_group_name_H-M   'P 1'
#
loop_
_entity.id
_entity.type
_entity.pdbx_description
1 polymer ?
#
loop_
_entity_poly.entity_id
_entity_poly.type
_entity_poly.pdbx_seq_one_letter_code
_entity_poly.pdbx_strand_id
1 'polypeptide(L)'
;MSLLLTRGLAVAVATLSLAVMSSCGANVTPAGLAPTLGFQLVDGGRVAMQSGQPVPDFGYQPRPRMDLNQGWRFQRASLDADLTFTPRTQSLRAIDREAAGRQLPGFD
;
A
#
# COMPACT_ATOMS: atom_id res chain seq x y z
N MET A 1 1.06 -75.37 12.51
CA MET A 1 0.40 -74.20 11.90
C MET A 1 0.48 -72.97 12.82
N SER A 2 1.62 -72.73 13.49
CA SER A 2 1.73 -71.67 14.51
C SER A 2 2.88 -70.69 14.27
N LEU A 3 3.92 -71.09 13.50
CA LEU A 3 5.06 -70.22 13.14
C LEU A 3 4.72 -69.21 12.02
N LEU A 4 3.83 -69.56 11.09
CA LEU A 4 3.43 -68.67 10.00
C LEU A 4 2.53 -67.53 10.50
N LEU A 5 1.70 -67.81 11.51
CA LEU A 5 0.80 -66.85 12.13
C LEU A 5 1.57 -65.83 12.98
N THR A 6 2.59 -66.27 13.72
CA THR A 6 3.47 -65.40 14.52
C THR A 6 4.36 -64.51 13.65
N ARG A 7 4.86 -65.04 12.53
CA ARG A 7 5.61 -64.24 11.54
C ARG A 7 4.74 -63.19 10.85
N GLY A 8 3.50 -63.55 10.48
CA GLY A 8 2.54 -62.61 9.91
C GLY A 8 2.16 -61.48 10.88
N LEU A 9 1.95 -61.81 12.15
CA LEU A 9 1.64 -60.83 13.20
C LEU A 9 2.82 -59.87 13.43
N ALA A 10 4.06 -60.38 13.47
CA ALA A 10 5.25 -59.55 13.65
C ALA A 10 5.44 -58.55 12.50
N VAL A 11 5.22 -58.99 11.25
CA VAL A 11 5.28 -58.12 10.08
C VAL A 11 4.18 -57.06 10.13
N ALA A 12 2.95 -57.44 10.47
CA ALA A 12 1.83 -56.50 10.58
C ALA A 12 2.09 -55.41 11.62
N VAL A 13 2.58 -55.80 12.81
CA VAL A 13 2.92 -54.85 13.89
C VAL A 13 4.06 -53.93 13.45
N ALA A 14 5.09 -54.44 12.78
CA ALA A 14 6.20 -53.63 12.28
C ALA A 14 5.74 -52.61 11.22
N THR A 15 4.90 -53.03 10.28
CA THR A 15 4.37 -52.13 9.24
C THR A 15 3.44 -51.06 9.80
N LEU A 16 2.61 -51.41 10.79
CA LEU A 16 1.70 -50.47 11.42
C LEU A 16 2.46 -49.42 12.25
N SER A 17 3.51 -49.86 12.95
CA SER A 17 4.39 -48.98 13.72
C SER A 17 5.10 -47.96 12.83
N LEU A 18 5.61 -48.38 11.67
CA LEU A 18 6.28 -47.49 10.71
C LEU A 18 5.31 -46.46 10.08
N ALA A 19 4.07 -46.89 9.80
CA ALA A 19 3.04 -45.99 9.26
C ALA A 19 2.63 -44.90 10.25
N VAL A 20 2.56 -45.22 11.55
CA VAL A 20 2.21 -44.25 12.59
C VAL A 20 3.32 -43.22 12.82
N MET A 21 4.60 -43.60 12.69
CA MET A 21 5.70 -42.64 12.87
C MET A 21 5.82 -41.60 11.74
N SER A 22 5.27 -41.89 10.55
CA SER A 22 5.35 -40.97 9.41
C SER A 22 4.30 -39.85 9.43
N SER A 23 3.39 -39.82 10.41
CA SER A 23 2.38 -38.78 10.57
C SER A 23 2.77 -37.67 11.56
N CYS A 24 3.88 -37.83 12.29
CA CYS A 24 4.40 -36.83 13.24
C CYS A 24 5.29 -35.76 12.59
N GLY A 25 5.06 -35.44 11.32
CA GLY A 25 5.61 -34.22 10.72
C GLY A 25 4.78 -33.04 11.20
N ALA A 26 5.36 -32.17 12.03
CA ALA A 26 4.72 -30.90 12.37
C ALA A 26 4.57 -30.09 11.07
N ASN A 27 3.36 -30.07 10.49
CA ASN A 27 2.98 -29.07 9.51
C ASN A 27 2.88 -27.74 10.25
N VAL A 28 4.03 -27.10 10.46
CA VAL A 28 4.10 -25.74 11.00
C VAL A 28 3.64 -24.82 9.88
N THR A 29 2.35 -24.56 9.82
CA THR A 29 1.86 -23.38 9.11
C THR A 29 2.34 -22.19 9.93
N PRO A 30 3.30 -21.39 9.44
CA PRO A 30 3.76 -20.22 10.19
C PRO A 30 2.53 -19.37 10.52
N ALA A 31 2.35 -19.05 11.79
CA ALA A 31 1.33 -18.12 12.27
C ALA A 31 1.73 -16.70 11.83
N GLY A 32 1.66 -16.45 10.53
CA GLY A 32 1.83 -15.17 9.90
C GLY A 32 0.47 -14.59 9.57
N LEU A 33 0.33 -13.28 9.72
CA LEU A 33 -0.77 -12.57 9.08
C LEU A 33 -0.73 -12.85 7.58
N ALA A 34 -1.90 -12.98 6.95
CA ALA A 34 -1.98 -13.07 5.51
C ALA A 34 -1.25 -11.87 4.89
N PRO A 35 -0.42 -12.06 3.85
CA PRO A 35 0.26 -10.95 3.20
C PRO A 35 -0.77 -9.96 2.68
N THR A 36 -0.53 -8.67 2.94
CA THR A 36 -1.41 -7.60 2.47
C THR A 36 -1.34 -7.45 0.96
N LEU A 37 -0.20 -7.82 0.34
CA LEU A 37 -0.01 -7.85 -1.11
C LEU A 37 -0.14 -9.29 -1.64
N GLY A 38 -0.95 -9.48 -2.67
CA GLY A 38 -1.13 -10.76 -3.35
C GLY A 38 -1.43 -10.58 -4.84
N PHE A 39 -1.62 -11.70 -5.53
CA PHE A 39 -2.07 -11.69 -6.93
C PHE A 39 -3.36 -12.48 -7.05
N GLN A 40 -4.31 -11.96 -7.81
CA GLN A 40 -5.54 -12.64 -8.17
C GLN A 40 -5.57 -12.85 -9.69
N LEU A 41 -5.95 -14.05 -10.12
CA LEU A 41 -6.22 -14.33 -11.52
C LEU A 41 -7.64 -13.83 -11.84
N VAL A 42 -7.75 -12.94 -12.82
CA VAL A 42 -9.02 -12.43 -13.33
C VAL A 42 -9.04 -12.61 -14.85
N ASP A 43 -10.21 -12.46 -15.46
CA ASP A 43 -10.35 -12.59 -16.91
C ASP A 43 -9.53 -11.49 -17.61
N GLY A 44 -8.41 -11.88 -18.24
CA GLY A 44 -7.42 -10.96 -18.81
C GLY A 44 -6.05 -10.91 -18.10
N GLY A 45 -5.81 -11.67 -17.02
CA GLY A 45 -4.46 -11.87 -16.47
C GLY A 45 -4.33 -11.90 -14.95
N ARG A 46 -3.10 -11.67 -14.46
CA ARG A 46 -2.79 -11.58 -13.03
C ARG A 46 -2.83 -10.12 -12.57
N VAL A 47 -3.71 -9.82 -11.62
CA VAL A 47 -3.83 -8.49 -11.01
C VAL A 47 -3.21 -8.49 -9.62
N ALA A 48 -2.39 -7.49 -9.33
CA ALA A 48 -1.87 -7.26 -7.97
C ALA A 48 -2.97 -6.70 -7.07
N MET A 49 -3.15 -7.28 -5.90
CA MET A 49 -4.15 -6.93 -4.91
C MET A 49 -3.48 -6.48 -3.63
N GLN A 50 -3.92 -5.37 -3.04
CA GLN A 50 -3.52 -4.90 -1.71
C GLN A 50 -4.73 -4.83 -0.79
N SER A 51 -4.73 -5.62 0.29
CA SER A 51 -5.84 -5.70 1.26
C SER A 51 -7.20 -5.98 0.62
N GLY A 52 -7.22 -6.80 -0.45
CA GLY A 52 -8.43 -7.15 -1.20
C GLY A 52 -8.86 -6.11 -2.25
N GLN A 53 -8.11 -5.02 -2.44
CA GLN A 53 -8.37 -4.02 -3.48
C GLN A 53 -7.32 -4.13 -4.60
N PRO A 54 -7.68 -3.94 -5.88
CA PRO A 54 -6.70 -3.91 -6.96
C PRO A 54 -5.74 -2.73 -6.74
N VAL A 55 -4.44 -2.99 -6.87
CA VAL A 55 -3.44 -1.93 -6.85
C VAL A 55 -3.68 -1.02 -8.05
N PRO A 56 -3.75 0.32 -7.87
CA PRO A 56 -3.89 1.23 -8.99
C PRO A 56 -2.78 1.00 -10.01
N ASP A 57 -3.14 0.92 -11.28
CA ASP A 57 -2.14 0.96 -12.33
C ASP A 57 -1.49 2.36 -12.39
N PHE A 58 -0.24 2.40 -12.84
CA PHE A 58 0.43 3.64 -13.24
C PHE A 58 0.10 3.97 -14.70
N GLY A 59 -1.03 3.47 -15.22
CA GLY A 59 -1.49 3.71 -16.57
C GLY A 59 -1.91 5.17 -16.77
N TYR A 60 -2.18 5.52 -18.03
CA TYR A 60 -2.69 6.85 -18.33
C TYR A 60 -4.07 7.04 -17.70
N GLN A 61 -4.16 7.96 -16.74
CA GLN A 61 -5.40 8.37 -16.11
C GLN A 61 -5.85 9.70 -16.77
N PRO A 62 -6.97 9.73 -17.52
CA PRO A 62 -7.50 10.97 -18.12
C PRO A 62 -8.05 11.88 -17.01
N ARG A 63 -7.17 12.65 -16.38
CA ARG A 63 -7.51 13.67 -15.40
C ARG A 63 -7.44 15.04 -16.06
N PRO A 64 -8.30 16.01 -15.69
CA PRO A 64 -8.09 17.40 -16.05
C PRO A 64 -6.67 17.82 -15.67
N ARG A 65 -5.93 18.40 -16.61
CA ARG A 65 -4.58 18.92 -16.40
C ARG A 65 -4.61 20.42 -16.58
N MET A 66 -3.95 21.14 -15.69
CA MET A 66 -3.66 22.55 -15.90
C MET A 66 -2.38 22.64 -16.75
N ASP A 67 -2.46 23.37 -17.86
CA ASP A 67 -1.29 23.64 -18.70
C ASP A 67 -0.46 24.75 -18.06
N LEU A 68 0.75 24.42 -17.63
CA LEU A 68 1.70 25.34 -17.00
C LEU A 68 2.69 25.96 -18.00
N ASN A 69 2.60 25.63 -19.30
CA ASN A 69 3.53 26.16 -20.32
C ASN A 69 3.01 27.46 -20.98
N GLN A 70 1.86 27.95 -20.56
CA GLN A 70 1.25 29.17 -21.12
C GLN A 70 1.86 30.44 -20.52
N GLY A 71 1.35 31.59 -20.96
CA GLY A 71 1.80 32.92 -20.53
C GLY A 71 1.56 33.17 -19.04
N TRP A 72 2.56 32.90 -18.22
CA TRP A 72 2.57 33.33 -16.82
C TRP A 72 2.55 34.85 -16.74
N ARG A 73 1.60 35.40 -15.98
CA ARG A 73 1.56 36.83 -15.65
C ARG A 73 2.54 37.08 -14.51
N PHE A 74 3.69 37.67 -14.83
CA PHE A 74 4.62 38.12 -13.80
C PHE A 74 4.21 39.50 -13.29
N GLN A 75 3.98 39.61 -11.99
CA GLN A 75 3.68 40.88 -11.32
C GLN A 75 4.71 41.15 -10.23
N ARG A 76 5.51 42.21 -10.40
CA ARG A 76 6.39 42.68 -9.33
C ARG A 76 5.57 43.35 -8.23
N ALA A 77 5.93 43.07 -6.99
CA ALA A 77 5.46 43.79 -5.81
C ALA A 77 6.66 44.08 -4.91
N SER A 78 6.65 45.23 -4.25
CA SER A 78 7.53 45.48 -3.11
C SER A 78 6.91 44.77 -1.91
N LEU A 79 7.56 43.73 -1.43
CA LEU A 79 7.11 42.94 -0.27
C LEU A 79 8.13 43.12 0.85
N ASP A 80 7.66 43.43 2.04
CA ASP A 80 8.47 43.54 3.24
C ASP A 80 8.73 42.14 3.82
N ALA A 81 10.00 41.73 3.79
CA ALA A 81 10.43 40.42 4.26
C ALA A 81 10.24 40.26 5.77
N ASP A 82 10.29 41.34 6.55
CA ASP A 82 10.19 41.30 8.00
C ASP A 82 8.78 40.90 8.46
N LEU A 83 7.76 41.15 7.63
CA LEU A 83 6.38 40.73 7.89
C LEU A 83 6.22 39.20 7.92
N THR A 84 7.10 38.45 7.24
CA THR A 84 7.09 36.98 7.22
C THR A 84 7.47 36.40 8.58
N PHE A 85 8.40 37.05 9.29
CA PHE A 85 8.90 36.59 10.60
C PHE A 85 8.17 37.24 11.78
N THR A 86 7.38 38.27 11.52
CA THR A 86 6.58 38.94 12.54
C THR A 86 5.35 38.08 12.91
N PRO A 87 5.01 37.94 14.21
CA PRO A 87 3.81 37.22 14.64
C PRO A 87 2.56 37.64 13.89
N ARG A 88 1.77 36.67 13.43
CA ARG A 88 0.66 36.91 12.51
C ARG A 88 -0.40 37.91 13.03
N THR A 89 -0.63 37.93 14.34
CA THR A 89 -1.56 38.88 14.98
C THR A 89 -1.10 40.33 14.85
N GLN A 90 0.20 40.57 14.66
CA GLN A 90 0.82 41.88 14.50
C GLN A 90 1.02 42.25 13.02
N SER A 91 1.30 41.26 12.15
CA SER A 91 1.63 41.51 10.73
C SER A 91 0.45 41.44 9.76
N LEU A 92 -0.68 40.81 10.12
CA LEU A 92 -1.77 40.53 9.17
C LEU A 92 -2.29 41.78 8.44
N ARG A 93 -2.51 42.89 9.15
CA ARG A 93 -2.99 44.14 8.52
C ARG A 93 -1.99 44.74 7.54
N ALA A 94 -0.70 44.57 7.78
CA ALA A 94 0.34 45.04 6.87
C ALA A 94 0.43 44.14 5.64
N ILE A 95 0.37 42.81 5.84
CA ILE A 95 0.33 41.83 4.74
C ILE A 95 -0.88 42.07 3.82
N ASP A 96 -2.07 42.28 4.39
CA ASP A 96 -3.27 42.55 3.59
C ASP A 96 -3.16 43.85 2.78
N ARG A 97 -2.45 44.85 3.31
CA ARG A 97 -2.15 46.10 2.61
C ARG A 97 -1.17 45.87 1.46
N GLU A 98 -0.10 45.11 1.68
CA GLU A 98 0.85 44.76 0.61
C GLU A 98 0.20 43.95 -0.49
N ALA A 99 -0.69 43.03 -0.12
CA ALA A 99 -1.44 42.20 -1.06
C ALA A 99 -2.33 43.05 -1.98
N ALA A 100 -2.77 44.25 -1.57
CA ALA A 100 -3.43 45.25 -2.43
C ALA A 100 -4.56 44.67 -3.32
N GLY A 101 -5.35 43.75 -2.78
CA GLY A 101 -6.47 43.12 -3.48
C GLY A 101 -6.11 41.84 -4.23
N ARG A 102 -4.82 41.47 -4.33
CA ARG A 102 -4.36 40.23 -4.98
C ARG A 102 -4.81 38.95 -4.27
N GLN A 103 -5.19 39.07 -3.00
CA GLN A 103 -5.75 38.00 -2.18
C GLN A 103 -7.25 37.79 -2.38
N LEU A 104 -7.93 38.66 -3.14
CA LEU A 104 -9.38 38.59 -3.34
C LEU A 104 -9.74 37.58 -4.44
N PRO A 105 -10.94 36.98 -4.40
CA PRO A 105 -11.44 36.15 -5.49
C PRO A 105 -11.48 36.92 -6.82
N GLY A 106 -11.02 36.28 -7.89
CA GLY A 106 -11.08 36.83 -9.25
C GLY A 106 -9.88 37.69 -9.67
N PHE A 107 -8.79 37.69 -8.91
CA PHE A 107 -7.55 38.40 -9.27
C PHE A 107 -6.71 37.71 -10.37
N ASP A 108 -7.13 36.54 -10.86
CA ASP A 108 -6.35 35.68 -11.78
C ASP A 108 -6.19 36.24 -13.21
#